data_AF-A0A429ILK6-F1
#
_entry.id   AF-A0A429ILK6-F1
#
_cell.length_a   1.000
_cell.length_b   1.000
_cell.length_c   1.000
_cell.angle_alpha   90.00
_cell.angle_beta   90.00
_cell.angle_gamma   90.00
#
_symmetry.space_group_name_H-M   'P 1'
#
loop_
_entity.id
_entity.type
_entity.pdbx_description
1 polymer ?
#
loop_
_entity_poly.entity_id
_entity_poly.type
_entity_poly.pdbx_seq_one_letter_code
_entity_poly.pdbx_strand_id
1 'polypeptide(L)'
;MGEQYKVDLHELDNVVRQLKRLQGDMDEPSQKVKYSTTIPKTAFGKDFLEATDLASAHDDMQEYMSQVVKALQDLIRDFGDKTERSRGAYEDQEHDTKVSMNG
;
A
#
# COMPACT_ATOMS: atom_id res chain seq x y z
N MET A 1 14.79 34.05 11.85
CA MET A 1 14.53 33.83 10.42
C MET A 1 14.41 32.33 10.24
N GLY A 2 13.18 31.81 10.33
CA GLY A 2 12.94 30.39 10.14
C GLY A 2 13.05 30.11 8.65
N GLU A 3 13.92 29.18 8.28
CA GLU A 3 13.95 28.63 6.94
C GLU A 3 12.59 27.95 6.70
N GLN A 4 11.62 28.71 6.20
CA GLN A 4 10.38 28.17 5.68
C GLN A 4 10.80 27.34 4.48
N TYR A 5 10.98 26.04 4.70
CA TYR A 5 10.88 25.06 3.64
C TYR A 5 9.57 25.37 2.92
N LYS A 6 9.69 26.00 1.76
CA LYS A 6 8.58 26.32 0.88
C LYS A 6 8.13 24.99 0.30
N VAL A 7 7.41 24.22 1.11
CA VAL A 7 6.91 22.91 0.72
C VAL A 7 5.95 23.14 -0.43
N ASP A 8 6.29 22.56 -1.57
CA ASP A 8 5.44 22.64 -2.74
C ASP A 8 4.21 21.75 -2.51
N LEU A 9 3.12 22.39 -2.10
CA LEU A 9 1.83 21.74 -1.86
C LEU A 9 1.31 20.99 -3.09
N HIS A 10 1.66 21.47 -4.29
CA HIS A 10 1.28 20.83 -5.55
C HIS A 10 2.05 19.52 -5.75
N GLU A 11 3.34 19.50 -5.38
CA GLU A 11 4.14 18.27 -5.45
C GLU A 11 3.69 17.23 -4.43
N LEU A 12 3.29 17.65 -3.21
CA LEU A 12 2.67 16.74 -2.24
C LEU A 12 1.36 16.14 -2.77
N ASP A 13 0.53 16.92 -3.46
CA ASP A 13 -0.70 16.41 -4.09
C ASP A 13 -0.39 15.40 -5.21
N ASN A 14 0.64 15.65 -6.02
CA ASN A 14 1.10 14.70 -7.03
C ASN A 14 1.53 13.37 -6.40
N VAL A 15 2.32 13.42 -5.33
CA VAL A 15 2.79 12.24 -4.60
C VAL A 15 1.61 11.45 -4.03
N VAL A 16 0.63 12.12 -3.40
CA VAL A 16 -0.59 11.45 -2.88
C VAL A 16 -1.34 10.75 -4.01
N ARG A 17 -1.51 11.39 -5.16
CA ARG A 17 -2.18 10.78 -6.32
C ARG A 17 -1.42 9.57 -6.87
N GLN A 18 -0.09 9.65 -6.94
CA GLN A 18 0.75 8.54 -7.39
C GLN A 18 0.67 7.35 -6.42
N LEU A 19 0.71 7.59 -5.11
CA LEU A 19 0.55 6.55 -4.10
C LEU A 19 -0.83 5.89 -4.16
N LYS A 20 -1.91 6.68 -4.32
CA LYS A 20 -3.27 6.15 -4.48
C LYS A 20 -3.41 5.30 -5.75
N ARG A 21 -2.79 5.68 -6.86
CA ARG A 21 -2.74 4.85 -8.09
C ARG A 21 -1.98 3.56 -7.86
N LEU A 22 -0.77 3.64 -7.28
CA LEU A 22 0.04 2.48 -6.98
C LEU A 22 -0.69 1.51 -6.05
N GLN A 23 -1.43 2.02 -5.06
CA GLN A 23 -2.28 1.19 -4.20
C GLN A 23 -3.34 0.42 -5.00
N GLY A 24 -4.02 1.08 -5.94
CA GLY A 24 -4.99 0.45 -6.82
C GLY A 24 -4.36 -0.58 -7.77
N ASP A 25 -3.19 -0.27 -8.34
CA ASP A 25 -2.46 -1.19 -9.21
C ASP A 25 -2.03 -2.47 -8.46
N MET A 26 -1.87 -2.40 -7.13
CA MET A 26 -1.55 -3.54 -6.27
C MET A 26 -2.74 -4.47 -5.98
N ASP A 27 -3.97 -4.06 -6.27
CA ASP A 27 -5.16 -4.90 -6.06
C ASP A 27 -5.19 -6.12 -6.99
N GLU A 28 -4.79 -5.96 -8.26
CA GLU A 28 -4.74 -7.08 -9.22
C GLU A 28 -3.75 -8.19 -8.77
N PRO A 29 -2.48 -7.88 -8.44
CA PRO A 29 -1.56 -8.86 -7.87
C PRO A 29 -2.10 -9.53 -6.59
N SER A 30 -2.73 -8.76 -5.69
CA SER A 30 -3.33 -9.27 -4.46
C SER A 30 -4.43 -10.31 -4.75
N GLN A 31 -5.29 -10.02 -5.71
CA GLN A 31 -6.33 -10.95 -6.15
C GLN A 31 -5.75 -12.19 -6.84
N LYS A 32 -4.75 -12.02 -7.72
CA LYS A 32 -4.12 -13.16 -8.41
C LYS A 32 -3.47 -14.12 -7.43
N VAL A 33 -2.72 -13.62 -6.46
CA VAL A 33 -2.09 -14.47 -5.43
C VAL A 33 -3.17 -15.21 -4.64
N LYS A 34 -4.27 -14.56 -4.25
CA LYS A 34 -5.32 -15.19 -3.44
C LYS A 34 -6.20 -16.20 -4.19
N TYR A 35 -6.51 -15.94 -5.46
CA TYR A 35 -7.56 -16.68 -6.16
C TYR A 35 -7.07 -17.42 -7.40
N SER A 36 -5.99 -16.98 -8.02
CA SER A 36 -5.48 -17.55 -9.28
C SER A 36 -4.32 -18.53 -9.08
N THR A 37 -3.83 -18.72 -7.85
CA THR A 37 -2.78 -19.69 -7.54
C THR A 37 -3.31 -20.95 -6.87
N THR A 38 -4.60 -21.03 -6.55
CA THR A 38 -5.16 -22.18 -5.84
C THR A 38 -5.07 -23.46 -6.69
N ILE A 39 -4.34 -24.46 -6.18
CA ILE A 39 -4.22 -25.78 -6.78
C ILE A 39 -4.98 -26.79 -5.91
N PRO A 40 -5.90 -27.61 -6.48
CA PRO A 40 -6.59 -28.62 -5.69
C PRO A 40 -5.59 -29.66 -5.18
N LYS A 41 -5.77 -30.12 -3.93
CA LYS A 41 -4.87 -31.10 -3.28
C LYS A 41 -4.64 -32.36 -4.12
N THR A 42 -5.66 -32.80 -4.84
CA THR A 42 -5.61 -33.96 -5.74
C THR A 42 -4.65 -33.79 -6.92
N ALA A 43 -4.27 -32.56 -7.29
CA ALA A 43 -3.30 -32.31 -8.35
C ALA A 43 -1.85 -32.53 -7.90
N PHE A 44 -1.58 -32.53 -6.59
CA PHE A 44 -0.25 -32.84 -6.05
C PHE A 44 0.02 -34.35 -5.94
N GLY A 45 -1.02 -35.17 -6.09
CA GLY A 45 -0.93 -36.62 -5.97
C GLY A 45 -2.10 -37.18 -5.17
N LYS A 46 -2.21 -38.52 -5.17
CA LYS A 46 -3.23 -39.25 -4.43
C LYS A 46 -2.59 -40.44 -3.73
N ASP A 47 -3.03 -40.71 -2.50
CA ASP A 47 -2.69 -41.91 -1.73
C ASP A 47 -1.19 -42.04 -1.32
N PHE A 48 -0.47 -40.92 -1.19
CA PHE A 48 0.86 -40.87 -0.56
C PHE A 48 1.05 -39.62 0.32
N LEU A 49 1.92 -39.71 1.34
CA LEU A 49 2.10 -38.67 2.37
C LEU A 49 2.69 -37.39 1.79
N GLU A 50 3.66 -37.52 0.89
CA GLU A 50 4.39 -36.41 0.29
C GLU A 50 3.48 -35.51 -0.57
N ALA A 51 2.33 -36.01 -1.04
CA ALA A 51 1.31 -35.19 -1.70
C ALA A 51 0.66 -34.20 -0.73
N THR A 52 0.48 -34.61 0.53
CA THR A 52 -0.04 -33.75 1.59
C THR A 52 0.98 -32.69 1.96
N ASP A 53 2.24 -33.08 2.13
CA ASP A 53 3.32 -32.15 2.46
C ASP A 53 3.51 -31.10 1.35
N LEU A 54 3.45 -31.51 0.08
CA LEU A 54 3.57 -30.59 -1.06
C LEU A 54 2.36 -29.65 -1.18
N ALA A 55 1.15 -30.14 -0.95
CA ALA A 55 -0.05 -29.31 -0.94
C ALA A 55 -0.02 -28.29 0.22
N SER A 56 0.42 -28.70 1.40
CA SER A 56 0.59 -27.80 2.55
C SER A 56 1.67 -26.75 2.28
N ALA A 57 2.82 -27.14 1.74
CA ALA A 57 3.86 -26.19 1.36
C ALA A 57 3.38 -25.17 0.31
N HIS A 58 2.51 -25.60 -0.61
CA HIS A 58 1.85 -24.68 -1.54
C HIS A 58 0.92 -23.69 -0.83
N ASP A 59 0.06 -24.16 0.07
CA ASP A 59 -0.84 -23.32 0.86
C ASP A 59 -0.04 -22.28 1.68
N ASP A 60 1.06 -22.70 2.30
CA ASP A 60 1.97 -21.82 3.06
C ASP A 60 2.61 -20.74 2.18
N MET A 61 3.04 -21.09 0.95
CA MET A 61 3.58 -20.11 0.00
C MET A 61 2.53 -19.10 -0.46
N GLN A 62 1.30 -19.56 -0.74
CA GLN A 62 0.19 -18.69 -1.12
C GLN A 62 -0.16 -17.71 0.01
N GLU A 63 -0.17 -18.17 1.26
CA GLU A 63 -0.35 -17.32 2.43
C GLU A 63 0.79 -16.30 2.56
N TYR A 64 2.04 -16.74 2.49
CA TYR A 64 3.20 -15.87 2.60
C TYR A 64 3.18 -14.75 1.55
N MET A 65 2.92 -15.09 0.28
CA MET A 65 2.81 -14.09 -0.78
C MET A 65 1.66 -13.10 -0.52
N SER A 66 0.53 -13.59 0.01
CA SER A 66 -0.61 -12.73 0.37
C SER A 66 -0.24 -11.73 1.47
N GLN A 67 0.55 -12.17 2.46
CA GLN A 67 1.04 -11.31 3.55
C GLN A 67 2.02 -10.25 3.03
N VAL A 68 2.93 -10.62 2.12
CA VAL A 68 3.89 -9.68 1.50
C VAL A 68 3.17 -8.59 0.70
N VAL A 69 2.22 -8.98 -0.16
CA VAL A 69 1.44 -8.02 -0.96
C VAL A 69 0.66 -7.08 -0.04
N LYS A 70 0.03 -7.61 1.01
CA LYS A 70 -0.70 -6.80 1.99
C LYS A 70 0.22 -5.80 2.71
N ALA A 71 1.40 -6.21 3.14
CA ALA A 71 2.35 -5.33 3.81
C ALA A 71 2.78 -4.16 2.92
N LEU A 72 2.97 -4.40 1.61
CA LEU A 72 3.25 -3.35 0.63
C LEU A 72 2.07 -2.38 0.48
N GLN A 73 0.83 -2.89 0.39
CA GLN A 73 -0.37 -2.06 0.31
C GLN A 73 -0.54 -1.20 1.57
N ASP A 74 -0.32 -1.78 2.75
CA ASP A 74 -0.39 -1.06 4.02
C ASP A 74 0.68 0.03 4.10
N LEU A 75 1.91 -0.24 3.64
CA LEU A 75 2.98 0.76 3.58
C LEU A 75 2.62 1.93 2.65
N ILE A 76 2.09 1.65 1.46
CA ILE A 76 1.66 2.68 0.50
C ILE A 76 0.55 3.53 1.11
N ARG A 77 -0.44 2.92 1.77
CA ARG A 77 -1.52 3.64 2.46
C ARG A 77 -0.97 4.54 3.55
N ASP A 78 -0.08 4.02 4.41
CA ASP A 78 0.49 4.78 5.52
C ASP A 78 1.29 6.00 5.04
N PHE A 79 2.05 5.87 3.94
CA PHE A 79 2.72 7.01 3.32
C PHE A 79 1.75 8.00 2.69
N GLY A 80 0.69 7.51 2.04
CA GLY A 80 -0.38 8.35 1.49
C GLY A 80 -1.04 9.20 2.57
N ASP A 81 -1.48 8.56 3.66
CA ASP A 81 -2.14 9.21 4.80
C ASP A 81 -1.23 10.25 5.49
N LYS A 82 0.06 9.91 5.68
CA LYS A 82 1.04 10.86 6.26
C LYS A 82 1.28 12.06 5.34
N THR A 83 1.35 11.83 4.03
CA THR A 83 1.55 12.91 3.04
C THR A 83 0.34 13.83 2.99
N GLU A 84 -0.87 13.27 3.03
CA GLU A 84 -2.13 14.02 3.05
C GLU A 84 -2.25 14.86 4.33
N ARG A 85 -1.91 14.31 5.50
CA ARG A 85 -1.85 15.06 6.77
C ARG A 85 -0.83 16.19 6.74
N SER A 86 0.37 15.91 6.22
CA SER A 86 1.44 16.90 6.09
C SER A 86 0.98 18.07 5.23
N ARG A 87 0.37 17.79 4.07
CA ARG A 87 -0.20 18.81 3.19
C ARG A 87 -1.26 19.67 3.90
N GLY A 88 -2.22 19.06 4.59
CA GLY A 88 -3.25 19.80 5.32
C GLY A 88 -2.66 20.78 6.33
N ALA A 89 -1.65 20.33 7.09
CA ALA A 89 -0.96 21.20 8.05
C ALA A 89 -0.26 22.41 7.40
N TYR A 90 0.31 22.23 6.20
CA TYR A 90 0.90 23.34 5.45
C TYR A 90 -0.17 24.30 4.87
N GLU A 91 -1.29 23.78 4.37
CA GLU A 91 -2.42 24.60 3.90
C GLU A 91 -2.99 25.48 5.03
N ASP A 92 -3.18 24.89 6.22
CA ASP A 92 -3.65 25.61 7.42
C ASP A 92 -2.66 26.72 7.83
N GLN A 93 -1.36 26.41 7.86
CA GLN A 93 -0.32 27.37 8.20
C GLN A 93 -0.26 28.55 7.20
N GLU A 94 -0.39 28.29 5.90
CA GLU A 94 -0.46 29.36 4.89
C GLU A 94 -1.69 30.23 5.07
N HIS A 95 -2.84 29.64 5.37
CA HIS A 95 -4.09 30.36 5.59
C HIS A 95 -3.99 31.27 6.81
N ASP A 96 -3.52 30.76 7.95
CA ASP A 96 -3.33 31.53 9.18
C ASP A 96 -2.34 32.68 9.00
N THR A 97 -1.25 32.44 8.26
CA THR A 97 -0.26 33.48 7.94
C THR A 97 -0.88 34.58 7.06
N LYS A 98 -1.67 34.22 6.03
CA LYS A 98 -2.38 35.18 5.17
C LYS A 98 -3.41 36.00 5.94
N VAL A 99 -4.16 35.35 6.83
CA VAL A 99 -5.15 36.03 7.70
C VAL A 99 -4.46 37.00 8.65
N SER A 100 -3.36 36.59 9.30
CA SER A 100 -2.61 37.44 10.23
C SER A 100 -1.89 38.61 9.56
N MET A 101 -1.55 38.52 8.26
CA MET A 101 -0.89 39.61 7.51
C MET A 101 -1.88 40.61 6.90
N ASN A 102 -3.14 40.25 6.74
CA ASN A 102 -4.22 41.12 6.23
C ASN A 102 -5.10 41.73 7.34
N GLY A 103 -4.79 41.43 8.62
CA GLY A 103 -5.46 41.97 9.81
C GLY A 103 -4.68 43.11 10.46
#